data_AF-A0A0D6L4E2-F1
#
_entry.id   AF-A0A0D6L4E2-F1
#
_cell.length_a   1.000
_cell.length_b   1.000
_cell.length_c   1.000
_cell.angle_alpha   90.00
_cell.angle_beta   90.00
_cell.angle_gamma   90.00
#
_symmetry.space_group_name_H-M   'P 1'
#
loop_
_entity.id
_entity.type
_entity.pdbx_description
1 polymer ?
#
loop_
_entity_poly.entity_id
_entity_poly.type
_entity_poly.pdbx_seq_one_letter_code
_entity_poly.pdbx_strand_id
1 'polypeptide(L)'
;MDHNAAEASRNICKALGDGAVSEATARTWFAKIRQAEEELEDKPRSGALQQIDYDAVLHTIETNPIMSTRMLAATFNCSHVQIARMLHDGGKKIRHGKWGLSLYLELKKKIE
;
A
#
# COMPACT_ATOMS: atom_id res chain seq x y z
N MET A 1 -5.64 -12.17 37.56
CA MET A 1 -4.62 -11.09 37.62
C MET A 1 -5.09 -10.00 36.68
N ASP A 2 -5.74 -8.97 37.21
CA ASP A 2 -6.30 -7.87 36.43
C ASP A 2 -5.18 -6.89 36.07
N HIS A 3 -4.33 -7.28 35.12
CA HIS A 3 -3.37 -6.34 34.55
C HIS A 3 -4.12 -5.26 33.80
N ASN A 4 -3.81 -4.00 34.09
CA ASN A 4 -4.40 -2.86 33.41
C ASN A 4 -3.41 -2.25 32.41
N ALA A 5 -3.92 -1.53 31.42
CA ALA A 5 -3.10 -0.94 30.37
C ALA A 5 -2.01 0.01 30.89
N ALA A 6 -2.23 0.68 32.03
CA ALA A 6 -1.24 1.56 32.64
C ALA A 6 -0.08 0.77 33.30
N GLU A 7 -0.36 -0.42 33.83
CA GLU A 7 0.69 -1.31 34.33
C GLU A 7 1.53 -1.86 33.17
N ALA A 8 0.87 -2.27 32.08
CA ALA A 8 1.55 -2.72 30.88
C ALA A 8 2.46 -1.62 30.29
N SER A 9 1.96 -0.39 30.15
CA SER A 9 2.79 0.72 29.64
C SER A 9 3.99 1.01 30.52
N ARG A 10 3.84 1.00 31.85
CA ARG A 10 4.96 1.17 32.78
C ARG A 10 6.00 0.06 32.65
N ASN A 11 5.56 -1.19 32.54
CA ASN A 11 6.48 -2.33 32.40
C ASN A 11 7.24 -2.28 31.07
N ILE A 12 6.55 -1.90 29.98
CA ILE A 12 7.16 -1.73 28.66
C ILE A 12 8.19 -0.58 28.69
N CYS A 13 7.83 0.59 29.23
CA CYS A 13 8.77 1.71 29.33
C CYS A 13 9.97 1.38 30.23
N LYS A 14 9.78 0.63 31.32
CA LYS A 14 10.91 0.15 32.15
C LYS A 14 11.85 -0.79 31.39
N ALA A 15 11.33 -1.61 30.49
CA ALA A 15 12.12 -2.59 29.75
C ALA A 15 12.78 -2.02 28.49
N LEU A 16 12.09 -1.12 27.77
CA LEU A 16 12.49 -0.63 26.45
C LEU A 16 12.94 0.84 26.44
N GLY A 17 12.82 1.53 27.57
CA GLY A 17 13.18 2.95 27.72
C GLY A 17 11.96 3.86 27.88
N ASP A 18 12.19 4.99 28.53
CA ASP A 18 11.16 6.00 28.75
C ASP A 18 10.60 6.50 27.41
N GLY A 19 9.27 6.44 27.29
CA GLY A 19 8.57 6.85 26.07
C GLY A 19 8.43 5.76 25.00
N ALA A 20 8.86 4.52 25.26
CA ALA A 20 8.69 3.40 24.32
C ALA A 20 7.22 3.19 23.90
N VAL A 21 6.28 3.35 24.84
CA VAL A 21 4.84 3.26 24.58
C VAL A 21 4.08 4.29 25.40
N SER A 22 3.14 5.01 24.77
CA SER A 22 2.21 5.89 25.49
C SER A 22 1.10 5.08 26.17
N GLU A 23 0.56 5.58 27.28
CA GLU A 23 -0.59 4.92 27.93
C GLU A 23 -1.79 4.79 26.98
N ALA A 24 -2.01 5.77 26.11
CA ALA A 24 -3.07 5.72 25.09
C ALA A 24 -2.88 4.55 24.13
N THR A 25 -1.65 4.37 23.63
CA THR A 25 -1.28 3.23 22.76
C THR A 25 -1.47 1.90 23.50
N ALA A 26 -1.04 1.80 24.76
CA ALA A 26 -1.23 0.59 25.56
C ALA A 26 -2.72 0.27 25.76
N ARG A 27 -3.57 1.28 26.02
CA ARG A 27 -5.03 1.08 26.14
C ARG A 27 -5.64 0.58 24.83
N THR A 28 -5.26 1.15 23.69
CA THR A 28 -5.74 0.69 22.38
C THR A 28 -5.38 -0.76 22.12
N TRP A 29 -4.12 -1.15 22.34
CA TRP A 29 -3.68 -2.55 22.19
C TRP A 29 -4.37 -3.49 23.17
N PHE A 30 -4.55 -3.06 24.43
CA PHE A 30 -5.25 -3.86 25.42
C PHE A 30 -6.71 -4.11 25.05
N ALA A 31 -7.38 -3.14 24.42
CA ALA A 31 -8.72 -3.30 23.89
C ALA A 31 -8.77 -4.30 22.72
N LYS A 32 -7.82 -4.23 21.78
CA LYS A 32 -7.69 -5.18 20.66
C LYS A 32 -7.49 -6.61 21.14
N ILE A 33 -6.55 -6.82 22.07
CA ILE A 33 -6.27 -8.14 22.65
C ILE A 33 -7.51 -8.70 23.35
N ARG A 34 -8.25 -7.88 24.09
CA ARG A 34 -9.51 -8.28 24.73
C ARG A 34 -10.61 -8.65 23.72
N GLN A 35 -10.56 -8.08 22.52
CA GLN A 35 -11.47 -8.41 21.42
C GLN A 35 -11.01 -9.64 20.62
N ALA A 36 -9.95 -10.35 21.08
CA ALA A 36 -9.32 -11.46 20.37
C ALA A 36 -8.89 -11.08 18.95
N GLU A 37 -8.56 -9.81 18.72
CA GLU A 37 -7.93 -9.36 17.49
C GLU A 37 -6.45 -9.76 17.55
N GLU A 38 -6.11 -10.89 16.91
CA GLU A 38 -4.75 -11.44 16.84
C GLU A 38 -3.88 -10.74 15.78
N GLU A 39 -4.48 -9.90 14.95
CA GLU A 39 -3.78 -9.14 13.91
C GLU A 39 -2.93 -8.03 14.54
N LEU A 40 -1.62 -8.28 14.60
CA LEU A 40 -0.61 -7.32 15.05
C LEU A 40 -0.21 -6.32 13.95
N GLU A 41 -0.55 -6.62 12.70
CA GLU A 41 -0.24 -5.76 11.55
C GLU A 41 -1.12 -4.49 11.55
N ASP A 42 -0.55 -3.41 11.02
CA ASP A 42 -1.31 -2.17 10.84
C ASP A 42 -2.39 -2.37 9.77
N LYS A 43 -3.63 -2.05 10.12
CA LYS A 43 -4.73 -2.02 9.15
C LYS A 43 -4.39 -1.05 8.01
N PRO A 44 -4.84 -1.34 6.78
CA PRO A 44 -4.67 -0.43 5.66
C PRO A 44 -5.10 0.98 6.06
N ARG A 45 -4.15 1.91 6.02
CA ARG A 45 -4.42 3.30 6.38
C ARG A 45 -5.51 3.84 5.45
N SER A 46 -6.44 4.61 5.98
CA SER A 46 -7.34 5.44 5.17
C SER A 46 -6.48 6.26 4.17
N GLY A 47 -6.66 6.00 2.86
CA GLY A 47 -5.84 6.56 1.78
C GLY A 47 -4.84 5.58 1.14
N ALA A 48 -4.72 4.35 1.65
CA ALA A 48 -4.11 3.26 0.90
C ALA A 48 -4.92 3.05 -0.39
N LEU A 49 -4.21 2.95 -1.50
CA LEU A 49 -4.76 2.82 -2.84
C LEU A 49 -5.83 1.73 -2.82
N GLN A 50 -7.03 2.01 -3.35
CA GLN A 50 -7.95 0.93 -3.71
C GLN A 50 -7.15 -0.12 -4.48
N GLN A 51 -7.39 -1.39 -4.19
CA GLN A 51 -6.70 -2.50 -4.83
C GLN A 51 -7.11 -2.53 -6.31
N ILE A 52 -6.45 -1.69 -7.12
CA ILE A 52 -6.63 -1.64 -8.56
C ILE A 52 -5.92 -2.88 -9.10
N ASP A 53 -6.65 -3.68 -9.86
CA ASP A 53 -6.09 -4.84 -10.55
C ASP A 53 -5.10 -4.35 -11.62
N TYR A 54 -3.82 -4.52 -11.32
CA TYR A 54 -2.74 -4.13 -12.21
C TYR A 54 -2.79 -4.89 -13.54
N ASP A 55 -3.12 -6.18 -13.49
CA ASP A 55 -3.17 -7.03 -14.68
C ASP A 55 -4.32 -6.61 -15.60
N ALA A 56 -5.47 -6.22 -15.04
CA ALA A 56 -6.58 -5.66 -15.80
C ALA A 56 -6.21 -4.33 -16.49
N VAL A 57 -5.46 -3.47 -15.80
CA VAL A 57 -4.97 -2.20 -16.39
C VAL A 57 -3.94 -2.49 -17.49
N LEU A 58 -3.05 -3.46 -17.29
CA LEU A 58 -2.09 -3.90 -18.29
C LEU A 58 -2.77 -4.44 -19.55
N HIS A 59 -3.74 -5.33 -19.39
CA HIS A 59 -4.51 -5.87 -20.51
C HIS A 59 -5.20 -4.76 -21.31
N THR A 60 -5.71 -3.74 -20.61
CA THR A 60 -6.39 -2.59 -21.25
C THR A 60 -5.41 -1.76 -22.08
N ILE A 61 -4.20 -1.47 -21.58
CA ILE A 61 -3.20 -0.73 -22.36
C ILE A 61 -2.58 -1.56 -23.50
N GLU A 62 -2.56 -2.89 -23.38
CA GLU A 62 -2.10 -3.78 -24.45
C GLU A 62 -3.14 -3.85 -25.58
N THR A 63 -4.43 -3.88 -25.23
CA THR A 63 -5.54 -3.85 -26.20
C THR A 63 -5.66 -2.48 -26.87
N ASN A 64 -5.50 -1.39 -26.11
CA ASN A 64 -5.56 -0.03 -26.62
C ASN A 64 -4.40 0.84 -26.09
N PRO A 65 -3.25 0.86 -26.79
CA PRO A 65 -2.03 1.52 -26.31
C PRO A 65 -2.12 3.06 -26.29
N ILE A 66 -3.17 3.65 -26.85
CA ILE A 66 -3.37 5.12 -26.95
C ILE A 66 -4.13 5.65 -25.72
N MET A 67 -4.68 4.78 -24.87
CA MET A 67 -5.42 5.21 -23.68
C MET A 67 -4.57 6.08 -22.75
N SER A 68 -5.08 7.27 -22.43
CA SER A 68 -4.47 8.14 -21.43
C SER A 68 -4.75 7.65 -20.01
N THR A 69 -3.92 8.09 -19.06
CA THR A 69 -4.13 7.80 -17.62
C THR A 69 -5.48 8.30 -17.11
N ARG A 70 -6.05 9.36 -17.70
CA ARG A 70 -7.39 9.86 -17.35
C ARG A 70 -8.52 8.96 -17.86
N MET A 71 -8.36 8.35 -19.03
CA MET A 71 -9.33 7.40 -19.56
C MET A 71 -9.33 6.11 -18.74
N LEU A 72 -8.14 5.59 -18.43
CA LEU A 72 -7.98 4.45 -17.54
C LEU A 72 -8.58 4.74 -16.16
N ALA A 73 -8.33 5.92 -15.59
CA ALA A 73 -8.93 6.34 -14.33
C ALA A 73 -10.47 6.28 -14.34
N ALA A 74 -11.09 6.72 -15.43
CA ALA A 74 -12.54 6.62 -15.60
C ALA A 74 -13.01 5.17 -15.73
N THR A 75 -12.28 4.32 -16.46
CA THR A 75 -12.61 2.89 -16.64
C THR A 75 -12.52 2.11 -15.32
N PHE A 76 -11.49 2.38 -14.52
CA PHE A 76 -11.22 1.69 -13.26
C PHE A 76 -11.79 2.42 -12.04
N ASN A 77 -12.61 3.45 -12.25
CA ASN A 77 -13.23 4.29 -11.22
C ASN A 77 -12.25 4.72 -10.11
N CYS A 78 -11.07 5.18 -10.51
CA CYS A 78 -10.00 5.59 -9.60
C CYS A 78 -9.40 6.93 -10.02
N SER A 79 -8.48 7.46 -9.23
CA SER A 79 -7.77 8.70 -9.59
C SER A 79 -6.67 8.43 -10.63
N HIS A 80 -6.53 9.34 -11.58
CA HIS A 80 -5.44 9.30 -12.59
C HIS A 80 -4.04 9.27 -11.97
N VAL A 81 -3.86 9.79 -10.75
CA VAL A 81 -2.60 9.72 -10.00
C VAL A 81 -2.29 8.27 -9.60
N GLN A 82 -3.31 7.48 -9.27
CA GLN A 82 -3.16 6.07 -8.89
C GLN A 82 -2.72 5.25 -10.10
N ILE A 83 -3.39 5.41 -11.24
CA ILE A 83 -3.00 4.78 -12.51
C ILE A 83 -1.56 5.17 -12.90
N ALA A 84 -1.21 6.46 -12.79
CA ALA A 84 0.12 6.94 -13.15
C ALA A 84 1.23 6.34 -12.27
N ARG A 85 1.03 6.28 -10.95
CA ARG A 85 1.98 5.65 -10.02
C ARG A 85 2.13 4.17 -10.31
N MET A 86 1.02 3.45 -10.42
CA MET A 86 1.02 2.02 -10.67
C MET A 86 1.70 1.64 -12.00
N LEU A 87 1.46 2.40 -13.08
CA LEU A 87 2.15 2.22 -14.36
C LEU A 87 3.64 2.56 -14.26
N HIS A 88 4.00 3.60 -13.50
CA HIS A 88 5.40 3.95 -13.24
C HIS A 88 6.14 2.85 -12.46
N ASP A 89 5.53 2.31 -11.42
CA ASP A 89 6.10 1.26 -10.57
C ASP A 89 6.23 -0.05 -11.35
N GLY A 90 5.26 -0.33 -12.24
CA GLY A 90 5.33 -1.39 -13.24
C GLY A 90 6.24 -1.10 -14.44
N GLY A 91 6.91 0.06 -14.46
CA GLY A 91 7.87 0.49 -15.48
C GLY A 91 7.30 0.66 -16.88
N LYS A 92 5.99 0.89 -17.01
CA LYS A 92 5.32 1.26 -18.26
C LYS A 92 5.48 2.77 -18.49
N LYS A 93 5.90 3.17 -19.68
CA LYS A 93 6.09 4.57 -20.09
C LYS A 93 5.47 4.82 -21.45
N ILE A 94 4.88 6.00 -21.66
CA ILE A 94 4.41 6.41 -22.97
C ILE A 94 5.62 6.77 -23.84
N ARG A 95 5.72 6.17 -25.02
CA ARG A 95 6.67 6.51 -26.08
C ARG A 95 5.91 6.60 -27.39
N HIS A 96 6.10 7.69 -28.15
CA HIS A 96 5.40 7.92 -29.42
C HIS A 96 3.87 7.75 -29.33
N GLY A 97 3.26 8.20 -28.22
CA GLY A 97 1.82 8.09 -28.00
C GLY A 97 1.30 6.68 -27.68
N LYS A 98 2.19 5.71 -27.41
CA LYS A 98 1.84 4.34 -27.03
C LYS A 98 2.51 3.93 -25.72
N TRP A 99 1.82 3.12 -24.92
CA TRP A 99 2.44 2.50 -23.74
C TRP A 99 3.46 1.43 -24.17
N GLY A 100 4.69 1.54 -23.65
CA GLY A 100 5.76 0.56 -23.82
C GLY A 100 6.51 0.32 -22.52
N LEU A 101 7.28 -0.77 -22.48
CA LEU A 101 8.18 -1.01 -21.35
C LEU A 101 9.30 0.05 -21.34
N SER A 102 9.76 0.40 -20.15
CA SER A 102 11.00 1.15 -20.02
C SER A 102 12.14 0.32 -20.61
N LEU A 103 12.98 0.93 -21.47
CA LEU A 103 14.19 0.31 -22.04
C LEU A 103 15.05 -0.41 -20.98
N TYR A 104 15.10 0.13 -19.75
CA TYR A 104 15.79 -0.50 -18.62
C TYR A 104 15.24 -1.88 -18.26
N LEU A 105 13.91 -2.05 -18.24
CA LEU A 105 13.27 -3.34 -17.94
C LEU A 105 13.31 -4.29 -19.15
N GLU A 106 13.26 -3.75 -20.38
CA GLU A 106 13.49 -4.53 -21.61
C GLU A 106 14.89 -5.13 -21.65
N LEU A 107 15.91 -4.36 -21.26
CA LEU A 107 17.28 -4.84 -21.15
C LEU A 107 17.42 -5.89 -20.05
N LYS A 108 16.79 -5.68 -18.89
CA LYS A 108 16.82 -6.66 -17.78
C LYS A 108 16.17 -7.99 -18.17
N LYS A 109 15.07 -7.98 -18.92
CA LYS A 109 14.40 -9.20 -19.44
C LYS A 109 15.18 -9.93 -20.55
N LYS A 110 16.15 -9.27 -21.20
CA LYS A 110 17.00 -9.87 -22.26
C LYS A 110 18.26 -10.55 -21.71
N ILE A 111 18.55 -10.34 -20.43
CA ILE A 111 19.78 -10.83 -19.78
C ILE A 111 19.49 -12.11 -18.94
N GLU A 112 18.22 -12.46 -18.76
CA GLU A 112 17.74 -13.72 -18.15
C GLU A 112 17.25 -14.70 -19.23
#